data_AF-A0A7J8RSE3-F1
#
_entry.id   AF-A0A7J8RSE3-F1
#
_cell.length_a   1.000
_cell.length_b   1.000
_cell.length_c   1.000
_cell.angle_alpha   90.00
_cell.angle_beta   90.00
_cell.angle_gamma   90.00
#
_symmetry.space_group_name_H-M   'P 1'
#
loop_
_entity.id
_entity.type
_entity.pdbx_description
1 polymer ?
#
loop_
_entity_poly.entity_id
_entity_poly.type
_entity_poly.pdbx_seq_one_letter_code
_entity_poly.pdbx_strand_id
1 'polypeptide(L)'
;MAEFINLISSESNEVCNREEKRTIAPEHVLKALEVLGFGEYIEEVYAAYEQHKIETMHDSLKGGKWSNGAEMTEEEAAAEQQRMFAEARARMNGGAVVPKQPESDPSLES
;
A
#
# COMPACT_ATOMS: atom_id res chain seq x y z
N MET A 1 21.30 8.66 19.29
CA MET A 1 20.28 8.45 18.25
C MET A 1 19.39 9.68 18.06
N ALA A 2 18.76 10.21 19.11
CA ALA A 2 17.89 11.40 19.00
C ALA A 2 18.62 12.64 18.45
N GLU A 3 19.88 12.86 18.82
CA GLU A 3 20.67 14.00 18.32
C GLU A 3 20.90 13.97 16.81
N PHE A 4 21.10 12.78 16.22
CA PHE A 4 21.26 12.63 14.78
C PHE A 4 19.96 13.00 14.04
N ILE A 5 18.82 12.48 14.50
CA ILE A 5 17.51 12.82 13.91
C ILE A 5 17.24 14.33 14.03
N ASN A 6 17.54 14.93 15.18
CA ASN A 6 17.35 16.37 15.38
C ASN A 6 18.23 17.20 14.45
N LEU A 7 19.49 16.81 14.26
CA LEU A 7 20.42 17.47 13.35
C LEU A 7 19.90 17.42 11.90
N ILE A 8 19.56 16.22 11.40
CA ILE A 8 19.02 16.06 10.04
C ILE A 8 17.71 16.84 9.88
N SER A 9 16.84 16.80 10.88
CA SER A 9 15.54 17.49 10.85
C SER A 9 15.71 19.01 10.80
N SER A 10 16.66 19.56 11.56
CA SER A 10 16.99 20.99 11.53
C SER A 10 17.50 21.42 10.16
N GLU A 11 18.50 20.72 9.61
CA GLU A 11 19.05 21.07 8.30
C GLU A 11 18.04 20.88 7.16
N SER A 12 17.23 19.82 7.21
CA SER A 12 16.17 19.59 6.21
C SER A 12 15.12 20.70 6.24
N ASN A 13 14.80 21.22 7.43
CA ASN A 13 13.92 22.35 7.61
C ASN A 13 14.52 23.65 7.05
N GLU A 14 15.81 23.91 7.29
CA GLU A 14 16.52 25.06 6.69
C GLU A 14 16.53 24.99 5.16
N VAL A 15 16.82 23.81 4.58
CA VAL A 15 16.77 23.60 3.13
C VAL A 15 15.36 23.86 2.59
N CYS A 16 14.33 23.30 3.22
CA CYS A 16 12.92 23.49 2.83
C CYS A 16 12.51 24.97 2.84
N ASN A 17 12.88 25.69 3.91
CA ASN A 17 12.54 27.11 4.07
C ASN A 17 13.28 27.98 3.03
N ARG A 18 14.52 27.65 2.70
CA ARG A 18 15.29 28.35 1.65
C ARG A 18 14.67 28.17 0.25
N GLU A 19 13.98 27.07 0.02
CA GLU A 19 13.21 26.82 -1.20
C GLU A 19 11.78 27.41 -1.16
N GLU A 20 11.44 28.20 -0.13
CA GLU A 20 10.11 28.80 0.08
C GLU A 20 8.97 27.76 0.15
N LYS A 21 9.30 26.50 0.51
CA LYS A 21 8.33 25.41 0.65
C LYS A 21 7.88 25.26 2.10
N ARG A 22 6.62 24.85 2.27
CA ARG A 22 5.99 24.65 3.60
C ARG A 22 6.07 23.21 4.12
N THR A 23 6.35 22.26 3.24
CA THR A 23 6.38 20.83 3.54
C THR A 23 7.77 20.30 3.24
N ILE A 24 8.38 19.66 4.22
CA ILE A 24 9.66 18.99 4.03
C ILE A 24 9.43 17.74 3.19
N ALA A 25 10.06 17.71 2.01
CA ALA A 25 10.00 16.61 1.07
C ALA A 25 11.31 15.80 1.10
N PRO A 26 11.33 14.56 0.56
CA PRO A 26 12.50 13.67 0.61
C PRO A 26 13.78 14.29 0.04
N GLU A 27 13.65 15.14 -0.99
CA GLU A 27 14.78 15.86 -1.59
C GLU A 27 15.48 16.81 -0.61
N HIS A 28 14.76 17.40 0.36
CA HIS A 28 15.37 18.26 1.36
C HIS A 28 16.23 17.46 2.34
N VAL A 29 15.83 16.23 2.65
CA VAL A 29 16.60 15.31 3.51
C VAL A 29 17.87 14.86 2.80
N LEU A 30 17.77 14.49 1.51
CA LEU A 30 18.94 14.15 0.69
C LEU A 30 19.94 15.30 0.62
N LYS A 31 19.44 16.54 0.46
CA LYS A 31 20.31 17.73 0.45
C LYS A 31 20.92 18.02 1.81
N ALA A 32 20.19 17.83 2.90
CA ALA A 32 20.71 17.98 4.26
C ALA A 32 21.86 16.99 4.54
N LEU A 33 21.73 15.74 4.11
CA LEU A 33 22.80 14.73 4.23
C LEU A 33 24.07 15.17 3.49
N GLU A 34 23.93 15.70 2.27
CA GLU A 34 25.06 16.23 1.50
C GLU A 34 25.74 17.42 2.22
N VAL A 35 24.96 18.39 2.69
CA VAL A 35 25.46 19.60 3.37
C VAL A 35 26.18 19.26 4.68
N LEU A 36 25.67 18.30 5.43
CA LEU A 36 26.25 17.85 6.70
C LEU A 36 27.47 16.94 6.52
N GLY A 37 27.84 16.58 5.29
CA GLY A 37 28.98 15.71 5.00
C GLY A 37 28.68 14.22 5.14
N PHE A 38 27.42 13.82 5.21
CA PHE A 38 26.96 12.43 5.26
C PHE A 38 26.68 11.84 3.86
N GLY A 39 27.52 12.20 2.88
CA GLY A 39 27.32 11.81 1.47
C GLY A 39 27.27 10.30 1.24
N GLU A 40 27.95 9.52 2.09
CA GLU A 40 27.96 8.05 2.04
C GLU A 40 26.57 7.41 2.22
N TYR A 41 25.64 8.07 2.91
CA TYR A 41 24.28 7.54 3.12
C TYR A 41 23.32 7.89 1.97
N ILE A 42 23.69 8.79 1.06
CA ILE A 42 22.78 9.31 0.03
C ILE A 42 22.28 8.19 -0.89
N GLU A 43 23.16 7.28 -1.29
CA GLU A 43 22.79 6.19 -2.20
C GLU A 43 21.74 5.27 -1.59
N GLU A 44 21.97 4.81 -0.36
CA GLU A 44 21.04 3.91 0.35
C GLU A 44 19.70 4.60 0.65
N VAL A 45 19.73 5.87 1.08
CA VAL A 45 18.52 6.65 1.36
C VAL A 45 17.74 6.91 0.08
N TYR A 46 18.41 7.20 -1.03
CA TYR A 46 17.76 7.39 -2.33
C TYR A 46 17.11 6.10 -2.83
N ALA A 47 17.80 4.97 -2.71
CA ALA A 47 17.24 3.66 -3.07
C ALA A 47 15.98 3.33 -2.26
N ALA A 48 15.99 3.58 -0.95
CA ALA A 48 14.83 3.42 -0.09
C ALA A 48 13.66 4.34 -0.51
N TYR A 49 13.95 5.59 -0.89
CA TYR A 49 12.95 6.52 -1.40
C TYR A 49 12.32 6.05 -2.71
N GLU A 50 13.12 5.60 -3.69
CA GLU A 50 12.60 5.09 -4.96
C GLU A 50 11.74 3.84 -4.76
N GLN A 51 12.15 2.93 -3.88
CA GLN A 51 11.37 1.76 -3.51
C GLN A 51 10.02 2.15 -2.91
N HIS A 52 10.01 3.07 -1.95
CA HIS A 52 8.77 3.59 -1.34
C HIS A 52 7.84 4.23 -2.38
N LYS A 53 8.39 4.96 -3.36
CA LYS A 53 7.61 5.58 -4.45
C LYS A 53 6.91 4.51 -5.29
N ILE A 54 7.62 3.44 -5.64
CA ILE A 54 7.06 2.30 -6.41
C ILE A 54 5.95 1.61 -5.60
N GLU A 55 6.20 1.33 -4.32
CA GLU A 55 5.23 0.67 -3.44
C GLU A 55 3.96 1.49 -3.27
N THR A 56 4.10 2.80 -3.06
CA THR A 56 2.97 3.73 -2.93
C THR A 56 2.15 3.78 -4.22
N MET A 57 2.81 3.81 -5.38
CA MET A 57 2.13 3.76 -6.68
C MET A 57 1.38 2.45 -6.89
N HIS A 58 2.01 1.32 -6.55
CA HIS A 58 1.40 0.01 -6.68
C HIS A 58 0.22 -0.20 -5.70
N ASP A 59 0.32 0.32 -4.48
CA ASP A 59 -0.79 0.31 -3.51
C ASP A 59 -1.95 1.19 -3.98
N SER A 60 -1.66 2.39 -4.51
CA SER A 60 -2.67 3.26 -5.12
C SER A 60 -3.34 2.61 -6.33
N LEU A 61 -2.60 1.88 -7.17
CA LEU A 61 -3.15 1.08 -8.26
C LEU A 61 -4.00 -0.10 -7.76
N LYS A 62 -3.63 -0.74 -6.65
CA LYS A 62 -4.43 -1.80 -6.02
C LYS A 62 -5.70 -1.24 -5.37
N GLY A 63 -5.63 -0.09 -4.70
CA GLY A 63 -6.80 0.64 -4.21
C GLY A 63 -7.72 1.08 -5.35
N GLY A 64 -7.13 1.54 -6.46
CA GLY A 64 -7.79 1.82 -7.73
C GLY A 64 -8.44 0.59 -8.37
N LYS A 65 -7.85 -0.60 -8.23
CA LYS A 65 -8.46 -1.87 -8.66
C LYS A 65 -9.60 -2.31 -7.76
N TRP A 66 -9.63 -1.91 -6.49
CA TRP A 66 -10.79 -2.11 -5.63
C TRP A 66 -11.92 -1.14 -6.02
N SER A 67 -11.62 0.09 -6.44
CA SER A 67 -12.63 1.03 -6.95
C SER A 67 -13.09 0.73 -8.38
N ASN A 68 -12.22 0.18 -9.24
CA ASN A 68 -12.52 -0.17 -10.62
C ASN A 68 -13.02 -1.61 -10.79
N GLY A 69 -13.18 -2.37 -9.70
CA GLY A 69 -13.77 -3.70 -9.69
C GLY A 69 -15.29 -3.73 -9.87
N ALA A 70 -15.93 -2.57 -10.05
CA ALA A 70 -17.31 -2.48 -10.49
C ALA A 70 -17.36 -2.45 -12.03
N GLU A 71 -16.97 -3.55 -12.68
CA GLU A 71 -17.47 -3.88 -14.02
C GLU A 71 -18.97 -4.28 -13.98
N MET A 72 -19.59 -4.21 -12.80
CA MET A 72 -20.97 -4.51 -12.52
C MET A 72 -21.64 -3.22 -12.07
N THR A 73 -22.78 -2.87 -12.68
CA THR A 73 -23.56 -1.71 -12.23
C THR A 73 -24.00 -1.91 -10.77
N GLU A 74 -24.23 -0.81 -10.05
CA GLU A 74 -24.66 -0.87 -8.62
C GLU A 74 -25.89 -1.78 -8.43
N GLU A 75 -26.81 -1.79 -9.41
CA GLU A 75 -28.01 -2.63 -9.44
C GLU A 75 -27.68 -4.13 -9.55
N GLU A 76 -26.81 -4.50 -10.50
CA GLU A 76 -26.41 -5.88 -10.72
C GLU A 76 -25.66 -6.44 -9.50
N ALA A 77 -24.77 -5.64 -8.90
CA ALA A 77 -24.04 -6.03 -7.70
C ALA A 77 -24.98 -6.26 -6.51
N ALA A 78 -26.00 -5.42 -6.35
CA ALA A 78 -27.01 -5.58 -5.31
C ALA A 78 -27.86 -6.85 -5.52
N ALA A 79 -28.23 -7.14 -6.76
CA ALA A 79 -28.98 -8.36 -7.10
C ALA A 79 -28.17 -9.63 -6.78
N GLU A 80 -26.87 -9.65 -7.14
CA GLU A 80 -25.97 -10.76 -6.83
C GLU A 80 -25.81 -10.96 -5.31
N GLN A 81 -25.56 -9.88 -4.55
CA GLN A 81 -25.47 -9.93 -3.09
C GLN A 81 -26.75 -10.46 -2.43
N GLN A 82 -27.92 -9.98 -2.90
CA GLN A 82 -29.21 -10.46 -2.41
C GLN A 82 -29.42 -11.96 -2.69
N ARG A 83 -29.03 -12.43 -3.89
CA ARG A 83 -29.08 -13.86 -4.24
C ARG A 83 -28.20 -14.69 -3.31
N MET A 84 -26.96 -14.26 -3.08
CA MET A 84 -26.03 -14.94 -2.16
C MET A 84 -26.60 -15.01 -0.73
N PHE A 85 -27.19 -13.92 -0.22
CA PHE A 85 -27.81 -13.93 1.11
C PHE A 85 -29.05 -14.81 1.18
N ALA A 86 -29.89 -14.81 0.14
CA ALA A 86 -31.06 -15.68 0.06
C ALA A 86 -30.66 -17.15 0.05
N GLU A 87 -29.64 -17.51 -0.73
CA GLU A 87 -29.08 -18.86 -0.79
C GLU A 87 -28.49 -19.29 0.57
N ALA A 88 -27.71 -18.43 1.21
CA ALA A 88 -27.17 -18.69 2.54
C ALA A 88 -28.28 -18.91 3.58
N ARG A 89 -29.34 -18.09 3.57
CA ARG A 89 -30.52 -18.26 4.44
C ARG A 89 -31.25 -19.58 4.17
N ALA A 90 -31.42 -19.95 2.90
CA ALA A 90 -32.06 -21.21 2.53
C ALA A 90 -31.25 -22.42 3.03
N ARG A 91 -29.92 -22.38 2.91
CA ARG A 91 -29.01 -23.41 3.45
C ARG A 91 -29.09 -23.51 4.98
N MET A 92 -29.22 -22.38 5.69
CA MET A 92 -29.38 -22.37 7.15
C MET A 92 -30.74 -22.88 7.62
N ASN A 93 -31.82 -22.57 6.89
CA ASN A 93 -33.19 -22.95 7.26
C ASN A 93 -33.56 -24.38 6.82
N GLY A 94 -32.82 -24.96 5.88
CA GLY A 94 -33.07 -26.30 5.31
C GLY A 94 -32.29 -27.45 5.95
N GLY A 95 -31.46 -27.20 6.96
CA GLY A 95 -30.73 -28.17 7.80
C GLY A 95 -30.44 -29.57 7.22
N ALA A 96 -29.29 -29.73 6.53
CA ALA A 96 -28.32 -30.83 6.76
C ALA A 96 -27.08 -30.76 5.81
N VAL A 97 -25.93 -31.14 6.39
CA VAL A 97 -24.61 -31.58 5.85
C VAL A 97 -23.52 -30.57 5.41
N VAL A 98 -22.54 -30.41 6.32
CA VAL A 98 -21.05 -30.40 6.22
C VAL A 98 -20.37 -29.75 4.99
N PRO A 99 -19.35 -28.87 5.19
CA PRO A 99 -18.58 -28.27 4.11
C PRO A 99 -17.64 -29.32 3.48
N LYS A 100 -17.69 -29.49 2.15
CA LYS A 100 -16.59 -30.13 1.43
C LYS A 100 -15.69 -29.01 0.89
N GLN A 101 -14.56 -28.79 1.56
CA GLN A 101 -13.42 -28.06 0.98
C GLN A 101 -13.11 -28.70 -0.38
N PRO A 102 -12.83 -27.93 -1.45
CA PRO A 102 -12.26 -28.51 -2.64
C PRO A 102 -10.86 -29.02 -2.27
N GLU A 103 -10.75 -30.34 -2.29
CA GLU A 103 -9.53 -31.09 -2.08
C GLU A 103 -8.51 -30.61 -3.13
N SER A 104 -7.45 -29.95 -2.67
CA SER A 104 -6.25 -29.68 -3.44
C SER A 104 -5.69 -31.02 -3.90
N ASP A 105 -5.77 -31.31 -5.20
CA ASP A 105 -5.11 -32.47 -5.82
C ASP A 105 -3.59 -32.22 -5.88
N PRO A 106 -2.76 -32.99 -5.17
CA PRO A 106 -1.33 -33.02 -5.40
C PRO A 106 -1.05 -34.24 -6.28
N SER A 107 -0.87 -34.04 -7.58
CA SER A 107 -0.15 -35.05 -8.37
C SER A 107 0.75 -34.37 -9.38
N LEU A 108 1.95 -34.12 -8.88
CA LEU A 108 3.19 -34.09 -9.64
C LEU A 108 3.39 -35.43 -10.38
N GLU A 109 3.83 -35.30 -11.63
CA GLU A 109 4.80 -36.15 -12.31
C GLU A 109 4.34 -37.49 -12.91
N SER A 110 4.24 -37.53 -14.24
CA SER A 110 5.13 -38.31 -15.14
C SER A 110 4.92 -37.92 -16.60
#